data_AF-A0A3L6FP64-F1
#
_entry.id   AF-A0A3L6FP64-F1
#
_cell.length_a   1.000
_cell.length_b   1.000
_cell.length_c   1.000
_cell.angle_alpha   90.00
_cell.angle_beta   90.00
_cell.angle_gamma   90.00
#
_symmetry.space_group_name_H-M   'P 1'
#
loop_
_entity.id
_entity.type
_entity.pdbx_description
1 polymer ?
#
loop_
_entity_poly.entity_id
_entity_poly.type
_entity_poly.pdbx_seq_one_letter_code
_entity_poly.pdbx_strand_id
1 'polypeptide(L)' 'MSNNQVIEEDLGKHNIIYVEDLVHEIMTVGPHFKEANNFLWPFKLKAPLGGLKKKRNHYVEGGDAGNRENYINELIKRVN' A
#
# COMPACT_ATOMS: atom_id res chain seq x y z
N MET A 1 -2.93 1.18 -13.55
CA MET A 1 -2.18 -0.07 -13.72
C MET A 1 -3.16 -1.09 -14.26
N SER A 2 -3.26 -1.22 -15.58
CA SER A 2 -4.20 -2.12 -16.23
C SER A 2 -3.54 -2.86 -17.39
N ASN A 3 -2.21 -2.90 -17.42
CA ASN A 3 -1.47 -3.58 -18.45
C ASN A 3 -0.47 -4.53 -17.80
N ASN A 4 -0.83 -5.82 -17.75
CA ASN A 4 0.05 -6.88 -17.27
C ASN A 4 1.36 -6.92 -18.07
N GLN A 5 1.35 -6.44 -19.32
CA GLN A 5 2.55 -6.31 -20.13
C GLN A 5 3.63 -5.44 -19.45
N VAL A 6 3.25 -4.34 -18.78
CA VAL A 6 4.21 -3.47 -18.08
C VAL A 6 4.80 -4.16 -16.86
N ILE A 7 4.00 -4.97 -16.16
CA ILE A 7 4.46 -5.75 -15.01
C ILE A 7 5.43 -6.83 -15.47
N GLU A 8 5.07 -7.56 -16.52
CA GLU A 8 5.90 -8.63 -17.08
C GLU A 8 7.23 -8.10 -17.65
N GLU A 9 7.22 -6.95 -18.34
CA GLU A 9 8.44 -6.31 -18.87
C GLU A 9 9.46 -5.96 -17.77
N ASP A 10 9.00 -5.44 -16.62
CA ASP A 10 9.90 -5.00 -15.53
C ASP A 10 10.21 -6.10 -14.51
N LEU A 11 9.22 -6.94 -14.18
CA LEU A 11 9.26 -7.90 -13.08
C LEU A 11 9.14 -9.37 -13.52
N GLY A 12 8.94 -9.66 -14.79
CA GLY A 12 8.77 -11.03 -15.29
C GLY A 12 9.97 -11.95 -14.97
N LYS A 13 11.19 -11.39 -14.88
CA LYS A 13 12.40 -12.11 -14.42
C LYS A 13 12.32 -12.64 -12.98
N HIS A 14 11.38 -12.11 -12.18
CA HIS A 14 11.09 -12.53 -10.81
C HIS A 14 9.82 -13.38 -10.73
N ASN A 15 9.28 -13.84 -11.86
CA ASN A 15 8.03 -14.59 -11.96
C ASN A 15 6.81 -13.82 -11.40
N ILE A 16 6.82 -12.49 -11.54
CA ILE A 16 5.70 -11.60 -11.25
C ILE A 16 5.18 -11.09 -12.59
N ILE A 17 4.09 -11.66 -13.08
CA ILE A 17 3.61 -11.47 -14.45
C ILE A 17 2.29 -10.71 -14.46
N TYR A 18 1.42 -11.02 -13.49
CA TYR A 18 0.09 -10.43 -13.36
C TYR A 18 0.01 -9.52 -12.12
N VAL A 19 -1.03 -8.68 -12.08
CA VAL A 19 -1.31 -7.83 -10.91
C VAL A 19 -1.49 -8.68 -9.65
N GLU A 20 -2.11 -9.85 -9.78
CA GLU A 20 -2.33 -10.81 -8.70
C GLU A 20 -1.01 -11.31 -8.09
N ASP A 21 0.00 -11.58 -8.92
CA ASP A 21 1.33 -11.98 -8.46
C ASP A 21 1.99 -10.84 -7.66
N LEU A 22 1.86 -9.59 -8.16
CA LEU A 22 2.39 -8.41 -7.48
C LEU A 22 1.71 -8.20 -6.11
N VAL A 23 0.39 -8.35 -6.05
CA VAL A 23 -0.36 -8.27 -4.79
C VAL A 23 0.05 -9.39 -3.84
N HIS A 24 0.19 -10.62 -4.34
CA HIS A 24 0.62 -11.76 -3.55
C HIS A 24 2.02 -11.55 -2.96
N GLU A 25 2.96 -11.09 -3.77
CA GLU A 25 4.35 -10.83 -3.37
C GLU A 25 4.42 -9.77 -2.25
N ILE A 26 3.63 -8.69 -2.37
CA ILE A 26 3.57 -7.62 -1.35
C ILE A 26 2.88 -8.09 -0.07
N MET A 27 1.75 -8.81 -0.19
CA MET A 27 0.95 -9.24 0.97
C MET A 27 1.62 -10.34 1.79
N THR A 28 2.34 -11.24 1.14
CA THR A 28 3.05 -12.35 1.82
C THR A 28 4.48 -12.01 2.22
N VAL A 29 4.99 -10.84 1.80
CA VAL A 29 6.39 -10.43 1.96
C VAL A 29 7.31 -11.48 1.33
N GLY A 30 7.10 -11.73 0.04
CA GLY A 30 7.81 -12.76 -0.71
C GLY A 30 9.30 -12.46 -0.95
N PRO A 31 10.02 -13.38 -1.61
CA PRO A 31 11.47 -13.29 -1.85
C PRO A 31 11.93 -12.05 -2.63
N HIS A 32 11.06 -11.47 -3.46
CA HIS A 32 11.29 -10.32 -4.32
C HIS A 32 10.43 -9.11 -3.92
N PHE A 33 10.07 -9.03 -2.63
CA PHE A 33 9.29 -7.92 -2.06
C PHE A 33 9.90 -6.56 -2.37
N LYS A 34 11.23 -6.42 -2.32
CA LYS A 34 11.91 -5.15 -2.56
C LYS A 34 11.70 -4.67 -3.99
N GLU A 35 11.80 -5.56 -4.96
CA GLU A 35 11.61 -5.29 -6.38
C GLU A 35 10.14 -4.96 -6.66
N ALA A 36 9.21 -5.77 -6.16
CA ALA A 36 7.77 -5.54 -6.24
C ALA A 36 7.36 -4.17 -5.64
N ASN A 37 7.88 -3.85 -4.46
CA ASN A 37 7.54 -2.61 -3.76
C ASN A 37 8.12 -1.37 -4.46
N ASN A 38 9.33 -1.47 -5.02
CA ASN A 38 9.97 -0.36 -5.74
C ASN A 38 9.37 -0.12 -7.13
N PHE A 39 8.78 -1.15 -7.75
CA PHE A 39 8.03 -1.00 -8.99
C PHE A 39 6.80 -0.11 -8.80
N LEU A 40 6.13 -0.19 -7.65
CA LEU A 40 5.00 0.67 -7.32
C LEU A 40 5.47 2.10 -7.00
N TRP A 41 4.98 3.07 -7.77
CA TRP A 41 5.16 4.47 -7.38
C TRP A 41 4.46 4.75 -6.03
N PRO A 42 5.02 5.58 -5.14
CA PRO A 42 4.36 5.96 -3.91
C PRO A 42 2.92 6.43 -4.13
N PHE A 43 1.97 5.78 -3.47
CA PHE A 43 0.54 6.05 -3.65
C PHE A 43 0.20 7.50 -3.29
N LYS A 44 -0.43 8.21 -4.22
CA LYS A 44 -0.95 9.56 -3.99
C LYS A 44 -2.37 9.44 -3.43
N LEU A 45 -2.50 9.61 -2.12
CA LEU A 45 -3.78 9.53 -1.41
C LEU A 45 -4.47 10.90 -1.33
N LYS A 46 -5.81 10.90 -1.22
CA LYS A 46 -6.62 12.11 -0.98
C LYS A 46 -6.62 12.48 0.49
N ALA A 47 -7.11 13.69 0.79
CA ALA A 47 -7.46 14.04 2.16
C ALA A 47 -8.58 13.11 2.68
N PRO A 48 -8.52 12.65 3.94
CA PRO A 48 -9.50 11.71 4.46
C PRO A 48 -10.88 12.33 4.54
N LEU A 49 -11.89 11.63 4.03
CA LEU A 49 -13.29 11.99 4.24
C LEU A 49 -13.60 12.07 5.75
N GLY A 50 -14.20 13.19 6.18
CA GLY A 50 -14.49 13.48 7.59
C GLY A 50 -13.30 14.03 8.40
N GLY A 51 -12.14 14.22 7.79
CA GLY A 51 -10.97 14.85 8.43
C GLY A 51 -10.22 13.94 9.41
N LEU A 52 -9.12 14.47 9.96
CA LEU A 52 -8.36 13.84 11.04
C LEU A 52 -8.81 14.40 12.39
N LYS A 53 -8.74 13.60 13.45
CA LYS A 53 -9.12 13.99 14.81
C LYS A 53 -8.07 14.90 15.45
N LYS A 54 -6.85 14.39 15.64
CA LYS A 54 -5.70 15.10 16.22
C LYS A 54 -4.40 14.57 15.61
N LYS A 55 -3.96 15.23 14.52
CA LYS A 55 -2.83 14.80 13.68
C LYS A 55 -1.51 14.55 14.46
N ARG A 56 -1.27 15.32 15.53
CA ARG A 56 0.00 15.28 16.28
C ARG A 56 0.02 14.27 17.43
N ASN A 57 -1.14 13.81 17.90
CA ASN A 57 -1.25 12.92 19.05
C ASN A 57 -1.18 11.45 18.60
N HIS A 58 -0.65 10.57 19.44
CA HIS A 58 -0.56 9.15 19.13
C HIS A 58 -1.96 8.51 19.09
N TYR A 59 -2.16 7.48 18.25
CA TYR A 59 -3.46 6.84 18.07
C TYR A 59 -4.03 6.27 19.38
N VAL A 60 -3.16 5.66 20.20
CA VAL A 60 -3.54 5.14 21.54
C VAL A 60 -3.99 6.22 22.52
N GLU A 61 -3.66 7.49 22.26
CA GLU A 61 -4.07 8.66 23.05
C GLU A 61 -5.31 9.37 22.42
N GLY A 62 -5.96 8.73 21.44
CA GLY A 62 -7.09 9.29 20.71
C GLY A 62 -6.71 10.25 19.57
N GLY A 63 -5.45 10.22 19.10
CA GLY A 63 -4.98 10.97 17.94
C GLY A 63 -4.93 10.17 16.64
N ASP A 64 -4.12 10.63 15.68
CA ASP A 64 -3.96 10.01 14.36
C ASP A 64 -2.51 9.64 14.01
N ALA A 65 -1.54 9.92 14.87
CA ALA A 65 -0.14 9.56 14.64
C ALA A 65 0.17 8.13 15.12
N GLY A 66 1.17 7.49 14.52
CA GLY A 66 1.70 6.21 14.97
C GLY A 66 0.93 4.98 14.50
N ASN A 67 1.30 3.83 15.07
CA ASN A 67 0.72 2.53 14.73
C ASN A 67 -0.72 2.44 15.22
N ARG A 68 -1.60 1.98 14.34
CA ARG A 68 -3.03 1.73 14.61
C ARG A 68 -3.45 0.31 14.21
N GLU A 69 -2.48 -0.57 14.00
CA GLU A 69 -2.68 -1.97 13.62
C GLU A 69 -3.70 -2.11 12.47
N ASN A 70 -4.72 -2.94 12.66
CA ASN A 70 -5.75 -3.22 11.67
C ASN A 70 -6.66 -2.02 11.36
N TYR A 71 -6.70 -0.99 12.22
CA TYR A 71 -7.50 0.22 12.01
C TYR A 71 -6.93 1.14 10.91
N ILE A 72 -5.75 0.82 10.36
CA ILE A 72 -5.24 1.50 9.16
C ILE A 72 -6.16 1.30 7.97
N ASN A 73 -6.80 0.14 7.86
CA ASN A 73 -7.70 -0.18 6.75
C ASN A 73 -8.92 0.76 6.71
N GLU A 74 -9.41 1.21 7.86
CA GLU A 74 -10.50 2.19 7.94
C GLU A 74 -10.05 3.57 7.44
N LEU A 75 -8.80 3.97 7.74
CA LEU A 75 -8.24 5.21 7.21
C LEU A 75 -8.05 5.11 5.70
N ILE A 76 -7.52 4.00 5.19
CA ILE A 76 -7.31 3.77 3.75
C ILE A 76 -8.62 3.90 2.97
N LYS A 77 -9.72 3.35 3.48
CA LYS A 77 -11.07 3.50 2.87
C LYS A 77 -11.54 4.95 2.75
N ARG A 78 -11.02 5.87 3.56
CA ARG A 78 -11.39 7.29 3.56
C ARG A 78 -10.49 8.18 2.68
N VAL A 79 -9.33 7.68 2.26
CA VAL A 79 -8.29 8.45 1.54
C VAL A 79 -8.05 7.96 0.11
N ASN A 80 -8.65 6.84 -0.29
CA ASN A 80 -8.62 6.34 -1.66
C ASN A 80 -9.67 7.02 -2.55
#